data_AF-A0A7C6AM55-F1
#
_entry.id   AF-A0A7C6AM55-F1
#
_cell.length_a   1.000
_cell.length_b   1.000
_cell.length_c   1.000
_cell.angle_alpha   90.00
_cell.angle_beta   90.00
_cell.angle_gamma   90.00
#
_symmetry.space_group_name_H-M   'P 1'
#
loop_
_entity.id
_entity.type
_entity.pdbx_description
1 polymer ?
#
loop_
_entity_poly.entity_id
_entity_poly.type
_entity_poly.pdbx_seq_one_letter_code
_entity_poly.pdbx_strand_id
1 'polypeptide(L)'
;NVSYFDSTGQSEFMFSKPYSEKTAEIIDKEVKNIIQNQYERAKSILTEHRQGLEKLANLLLEKEVIFTEDVEIIFGKRPFATQQEDEAKEESKTAINNTISNEKE
;
A
#
# COMPACT_ATOMS: atom_id res chain seq x y z
N ASN A 1 -5.74 16.58 18.53
CA ASN A 1 -6.79 15.82 19.22
C ASN A 1 -7.34 14.83 18.22
N VAL A 2 -6.94 13.55 18.28
CA VAL A 2 -7.40 12.51 17.34
C VAL A 2 -8.50 11.74 18.05
N SER A 3 -9.73 11.84 17.56
CA SER A 3 -10.89 11.12 18.13
C SER A 3 -11.04 9.75 17.50
N TYR A 4 -11.28 8.75 18.33
CA TYR A 4 -11.59 7.37 17.95
C TYR A 4 -13.06 7.29 17.54
N PHE A 5 -13.35 6.94 16.29
CA PHE A 5 -14.71 6.75 15.78
C PHE A 5 -15.01 5.24 15.72
N ASP A 6 -15.89 4.77 16.60
CA ASP A 6 -16.39 3.39 16.57
C ASP A 6 -17.56 3.28 15.58
N SER A 7 -17.41 2.44 14.57
CA SER A 7 -18.35 2.27 13.45
C SER A 7 -19.52 1.32 13.77
N THR A 8 -19.67 0.87 15.02
CA THR A 8 -20.68 -0.13 15.41
C THR A 8 -22.07 0.44 15.76
N GLY A 9 -22.30 1.75 15.63
CA GLY A 9 -23.63 2.36 15.77
C GLY A 9 -24.19 2.39 17.21
N GLN A 10 -23.43 1.98 18.22
CA GLN A 10 -23.81 2.10 19.64
C GLN A 10 -23.37 3.44 20.25
N SER A 11 -23.67 4.54 19.56
CA SER A 11 -23.23 5.90 19.94
C SER A 11 -23.95 6.48 21.17
N GLU A 12 -24.92 5.78 21.76
CA GLU A 12 -25.76 6.33 22.85
C GLU A 12 -25.31 6.00 24.28
N PHE A 13 -24.38 5.06 24.50
CA PHE A 13 -24.00 4.65 25.88
C PHE A 13 -22.49 4.60 26.21
N MET A 14 -21.59 5.07 25.34
CA MET A 14 -20.14 4.94 25.56
C MET A 14 -19.38 6.26 25.43
N PHE A 15 -19.88 7.34 26.06
CA PHE A 15 -19.11 8.59 26.22
C PHE A 15 -17.91 8.48 27.19
N SER A 16 -17.74 7.31 27.82
CA SER A 16 -16.63 7.02 28.73
C SER A 16 -15.76 5.92 28.14
N LYS A 17 -14.48 6.24 27.91
CA LYS A 17 -13.45 5.26 27.57
C LYS A 17 -13.42 4.18 28.67
N PRO A 18 -13.54 2.87 28.38
CA PRO A 18 -13.63 1.81 29.38
C PRO A 18 -12.26 1.47 30.01
N TYR A 19 -11.43 2.48 30.28
CA TYR A 19 -10.08 2.33 30.82
C TYR A 19 -9.67 3.57 31.60
N SER A 20 -8.72 3.41 32.53
CA SER A 20 -8.25 4.51 33.38
C SER A 20 -7.55 5.61 32.55
N GLU A 21 -7.54 6.84 33.05
CA GLU A 21 -6.78 7.96 32.45
C GLU A 21 -5.31 7.60 32.22
N LYS A 22 -4.70 6.88 33.15
CA LYS A 22 -3.32 6.38 33.02
C LYS A 22 -3.17 5.41 31.85
N THR A 23 -4.16 4.57 31.62
CA THR A 23 -4.18 3.66 30.45
C THR A 23 -4.40 4.45 29.16
N ALA A 24 -5.24 5.49 29.17
CA ALA A 24 -5.45 6.36 28.02
C ALA A 24 -4.15 7.09 27.62
N GLU A 25 -3.40 7.60 28.59
CA GLU A 25 -2.11 8.26 28.36
C GLU A 25 -1.09 7.31 27.71
N ILE A 26 -1.04 6.05 28.16
CA ILE A 26 -0.17 5.02 27.57
C ILE A 26 -0.56 4.75 26.12
N ILE A 27 -1.86 4.62 25.84
CA ILE A 27 -2.37 4.38 24.47
C ILE A 27 -1.98 5.54 23.56
N ASP A 28 -2.23 6.79 23.97
CA ASP A 28 -1.92 7.96 23.16
C ASP A 28 -0.41 8.09 22.89
N LYS A 29 0.42 7.74 23.89
CA LYS A 29 1.87 7.69 23.74
C LYS A 29 2.30 6.67 22.68
N GLU A 30 1.74 5.46 22.70
CA GLU A 30 2.13 4.46 21.70
C GLU A 30 1.57 4.71 20.32
N VAL A 31 0.36 5.27 20.21
CA VAL A 31 -0.16 5.73 18.92
C VAL A 31 0.79 6.77 18.32
N LYS A 32 1.24 7.74 19.11
CA LYS A 32 2.21 8.74 18.65
C LYS A 32 3.53 8.11 18.22
N ASN A 33 4.04 7.15 18.98
CA ASN A 33 5.27 6.43 18.67
C ASN A 33 5.15 5.67 17.34
N ILE A 34 4.06 4.93 17.14
CA ILE A 34 3.77 4.22 15.89
C ILE A 34 3.74 5.20 14.71
N ILE A 35 2.98 6.30 14.82
CA ILE A 35 2.89 7.29 13.74
C ILE A 35 4.26 7.87 13.40
N GLN A 36 5.05 8.23 14.42
CA GLN A 36 6.38 8.79 14.23
C GLN A 36 7.32 7.81 13.52
N ASN A 37 7.36 6.55 13.97
CA ASN A 37 8.21 5.51 13.37
C ASN A 37 7.84 5.26 11.91
N GLN A 38 6.54 5.21 11.61
CA GLN A 38 6.07 4.99 10.24
C GLN A 38 6.32 6.21 9.34
N TYR A 39 6.21 7.43 9.88
CA TYR A 39 6.59 8.66 9.17
C TYR A 39 8.08 8.67 8.82
N GLU A 40 8.95 8.36 9.78
CA GLU A 40 10.39 8.30 9.56
C GLU A 40 10.76 7.22 8.54
N ARG A 41 10.14 6.05 8.64
CA ARG A 41 10.30 4.97 7.65
C ARG A 41 9.90 5.42 6.25
N ALA A 42 8.72 6.02 6.09
CA ALA A 42 8.24 6.51 4.80
C ALA A 42 9.21 7.57 4.23
N LYS A 43 9.64 8.52 5.07
CA LYS A 43 10.61 9.55 4.67
C LYS A 43 11.95 8.94 4.25
N SER A 44 12.43 7.94 4.96
CA SER A 44 13.67 7.22 4.62
C SER A 44 13.57 6.58 3.24
N ILE A 45 12.50 5.83 2.98
CA ILE A 45 12.25 5.17 1.68
C ILE A 45 12.20 6.19 0.55
N LEU A 46 11.47 7.31 0.73
CA LEU A 46 11.38 8.36 -0.28
C LEU A 46 12.73 9.06 -0.51
N THR A 47 13.54 9.20 0.54
CA THR A 47 14.87 9.83 0.45
C THR A 47 15.87 8.91 -0.24
N GLU A 48 15.84 7.62 0.07
CA GLU A 48 16.67 6.59 -0.59
C GLU A 48 16.37 6.51 -2.09
N HIS A 49 15.09 6.56 -2.46
CA HIS A 49 14.65 6.51 -3.86
C HIS A 49 14.42 7.89 -4.48
N ARG A 50 15.05 8.95 -3.94
CA ARG A 50 14.83 10.35 -4.34
C ARG A 50 15.06 10.60 -5.83
N GLN A 51 16.05 9.94 -6.42
CA GLN A 51 16.32 10.07 -7.86
C GLN A 51 15.18 9.51 -8.73
N GLY A 52 14.58 8.39 -8.33
CA GLY A 52 13.40 7.82 -9.01
C GLY A 52 12.18 8.72 -8.83
N LEU A 53 12.00 9.30 -7.64
CA LEU A 53 10.93 10.24 -7.35
C LEU A 53 11.03 11.51 -8.21
N GLU A 54 12.23 12.08 -8.38
CA GLU A 54 12.45 13.25 -9.24
C GLU A 54 12.11 12.94 -10.70
N LYS A 55 12.50 11.76 -11.22
CA LYS A 55 12.15 11.33 -12.57
C LYS A 55 10.64 11.20 -12.74
N LEU A 56 9.96 10.59 -11.77
CA LEU A 56 8.50 10.43 -11.78
C LEU A 56 7.79 11.78 -11.75
N ALA A 57 8.27 12.71 -10.91
CA ALA A 57 7.72 14.05 -10.81
C ALA A 57 7.87 14.83 -12.13
N ASN A 58 9.04 14.76 -12.76
CA ASN A 58 9.25 15.38 -14.08
C ASN A 58 8.34 14.77 -15.14
N LEU A 59 8.19 13.44 -15.13
CA LEU A 59 7.31 12.75 -16.08
C LEU A 59 5.84 13.13 -15.88
N LEU A 60 5.39 13.37 -14.64
CA LEU A 60 4.05 13.89 -14.33
C LEU A 60 3.84 15.35 -14.75
N LEU A 61 4.90 16.16 -14.78
CA LEU A 61 4.84 17.52 -15.32
C LEU A 61 4.70 17.52 -16.84
N GLU A 62 5.28 16.52 -17.51
CA GLU A 62 5.16 16.35 -18.97
C GLU A 62 3.86 15.66 -19.38
N LYS A 63 3.44 14.64 -18.63
CA LYS A 63 2.22 13.85 -18.84
C LYS A 63 1.31 13.96 -17.61
N GLU A 64 0.13 14.55 -17.76
CA GLU A 64 -0.86 14.68 -16.67
C GLU A 64 -1.32 13.32 -16.10
N VAL A 65 -1.24 12.26 -16.90
CA VAL A 65 -1.62 10.90 -16.53
C VAL A 65 -0.50 9.94 -16.90
N ILE A 66 -0.14 9.06 -15.97
CA ILE A 66 0.89 8.04 -16.11
C ILE A 66 0.31 6.67 -15.79
N PHE A 67 0.85 5.62 -16.40
CA PHE A 67 0.41 4.25 -16.19
C PHE A 67 1.44 3.43 -15.42
N THR A 68 1.06 2.21 -15.03
CA THR A 68 1.92 1.30 -14.27
C THR A 68 3.23 1.00 -15.01
N GLU A 69 3.19 0.90 -16.33
CA GLU A 69 4.36 0.67 -17.19
C GLU A 69 5.36 1.83 -17.10
N ASP A 70 4.89 3.09 -17.03
CA ASP A 70 5.77 4.26 -16.88
C ASP A 70 6.52 4.21 -15.53
N VAL A 71 5.86 3.71 -14.48
CA VAL A 71 6.47 3.54 -13.15
C VAL A 71 7.49 2.40 -13.16
N GLU A 72 7.20 1.29 -13.84
CA GLU A 72 8.12 0.16 -14.00
C GLU A 72 9.40 0.55 -14.74
N ILE A 73 9.34 1.49 -15.70
CA ILE A 73 10.53 2.01 -16.38
C ILE A 73 11.46 2.73 -15.40
N ILE A 74 10.90 3.42 -14.39
CA ILE A 74 11.67 4.23 -13.44
C ILE A 74 12.21 3.38 -12.28
N PHE A 75 11.37 2.51 -11.71
CA PHE A 75 11.67 1.76 -10.49
C PHE A 75 11.96 0.26 -10.73
N GLY A 76 11.77 -0.22 -11.96
CA GLY A 76 11.85 -1.63 -12.30
C GLY A 76 10.56 -2.39 -12.01
N LYS A 77 10.58 -3.70 -12.29
CA LYS A 77 9.45 -4.58 -12.00
C LYS A 77 9.23 -4.71 -10.50
N ARG A 78 7.96 -4.75 -10.10
CA ARG A 78 7.58 -4.94 -8.70
C ARG A 78 8.13 -6.27 -8.18
N PRO A 79 8.84 -6.29 -7.04
CA PRO A 79 9.44 -7.52 -6.51
C PRO A 79 8.44 -8.45 -5.81
N PHE A 80 7.18 -8.03 -5.64
CA PHE A 80 6.12 -8.81 -4.99
C PHE A 80 4.91 -8.88 -5.92
N ALA A 81 4.36 -10.08 -6.12
CA ALA A 81 3.20 -10.27 -6.99
C ALA A 81 1.95 -9.60 -6.39
N THR A 82 1.19 -8.95 -7.25
CA THR A 82 -0.15 -8.47 -6.93
C THR A 82 -1.13 -9.63 -7.12
N GLN A 83 -2.22 -9.73 -6.33
CA GLN A 83 -3.23 -10.79 -6.52
C GLN A 83 -3.78 -10.86 -7.96
N GLN A 84 -3.89 -9.71 -8.64
CA GLN A 84 -4.28 -9.64 -10.05
C GLN A 84 -3.22 -10.20 -11.02
N GLU A 85 -1.94 -10.15 -10.67
CA GLU A 85 -0.86 -10.75 -11.47
C GLU A 85 -0.75 -12.26 -11.25
N ASP A 86 -1.16 -12.77 -10.09
CA ASP A 86 -1.24 -14.20 -9.82
C ASP A 86 -2.36 -14.85 -10.65
N GLU A 87 -3.53 -14.20 -10.73
CA GLU A 87 -4.65 -14.63 -11.56
C GLU A 87 -4.29 -14.62 -13.07
N ALA A 88 -3.68 -13.55 -13.57
CA ALA A 88 -3.26 -13.46 -14.99
C ALA A 88 -2.13 -14.45 -15.38
N LYS A 89 -1.28 -14.84 -14.43
CA LYS A 89 -0.25 -15.87 -14.64
C LYS A 89 -0.82 -17.29 -14.63
N GLU A 90 -1.96 -17.54 -13.98
CA GLU A 90 -2.66 -18.83 -14.05
C GLU A 90 -3.43 -19.01 -15.36
N GLU A 91 -4.07 -17.95 -15.88
CA GLU A 91 -4.78 -17.99 -17.17
C GLU A 91 -3.82 -18.23 -18.35
N SER A 92 -2.67 -17.55 -18.36
CA SER A 92 -1.66 -17.72 -19.41
C SER A 92 -0.99 -19.11 -19.39
N LYS A 93 -0.79 -19.72 -18.22
CA LYS A 93 -0.31 -21.12 -18.11
C LYS A 93 -1.34 -22.13 -18.62
N THR A 94 -2.63 -21.89 -18.37
CA THR A 94 -3.72 -22.76 -18.83
C THR A 94 -3.89 -22.70 -20.35
N ALA A 95 -3.77 -21.51 -20.94
CA ALA A 95 -3.83 -21.32 -22.39
C ALA A 95 -2.65 -22.01 -23.13
N ILE A 96 -1.42 -21.92 -22.60
CA ILE A 96 -0.24 -22.55 -23.22
C ILE A 96 -0.34 -24.09 -23.19
N ASN A 97 -0.84 -24.67 -22.09
CA ASN A 97 -0.98 -26.13 -21.96
C ASN A 97 -2.03 -26.71 -22.92
N ASN A 98 -3.12 -25.96 -23.19
CA ASN A 98 -4.17 -26.37 -24.12
C ASN A 98 -3.74 -26.27 -25.59
N THR A 99 -2.85 -25.34 -25.93
CA THR A 99 -2.32 -25.23 -27.31
C THR A 99 -1.31 -26.34 -27.60
N ILE A 100 -0.45 -26.69 -26.64
CA ILE A 100 0.58 -27.75 -26.80
C ILE A 100 -0.04 -29.17 -26.89
N SER A 101 -1.21 -29.38 -26.28
CA SER A 101 -1.91 -30.67 -26.33
C SER A 101 -2.64 -30.91 -27.66
N ASN A 102 -2.96 -29.87 -28.42
CA ASN A 102 -3.62 -29.97 -29.73
C ASN A 102 -2.66 -30.08 -30.93
N GLU A 103 -1.35 -29.95 -30.74
CA GLU A 103 -0.32 -30.09 -31.80
C GLU A 103 0.37 -31.48 -31.81
N LYS A 104 -0.05 -32.41 -30.93
CA LYS A 104 0.53 -33.76 -30.81
C LYS A 104 -0.37 -34.92 -31.27
N GLU A 105 -1.44 -34.64 -32.01
CA GLU A 105 -2.23 -35.65 -32.75
C GLU A 105 -2.03 -35.53 -34.26
#